data_AF-A0AAD6N3S7-F1
#
_entry.id   AF-A0AAD6N3S7-F1
#
_cell.length_a   1.000
_cell.length_b   1.000
_cell.length_c   1.000
_cell.angle_alpha   90.00
_cell.angle_beta   90.00
_cell.angle_gamma   90.00
#
_symmetry.space_group_name_H-M   'P 1'
#
loop_
_entity.id
_entity.type
_entity.pdbx_description
1 polymer ?
#
loop_
_entity_poly.entity_id
_entity_poly.type
_entity_poly.pdbx_seq_one_letter_code
_entity_poly.pdbx_strand_id
1 'polypeptide(L)'
;MEESTYPSPIPKRSTFQFPWSAEQANSQVQPVENSENQDYQPDPIVPPEDQSGDDNENRATAWKSFSKDGNAGNVTMRLLRDSWSLFKDLRLEHWVEHVLGMPSAAISLFESYHHRLGFSLFCFLCQAPEELEKYHGVAKKVQPTDRFLYDTITHAVKSFENNQIYSPLSLDASLITSPLKAILSQPDKNILRRLVVLGNRYKRYRRCSGLAQGREFQTNTAFLEILREKAVPGIAWEISRDTFDDFRKISLHSIRDYDLHIRRLALRWDNLYYDVDDVAATGEFDGTLMGSFTIYEISFRFLLF
;
A
#
# COMPACT_ATOMS: atom_id res chain seq x y z
N MET A 1 -53.81 -18.30 23.56
CA MET A 1 -52.74 -19.04 22.86
C MET A 1 -51.84 -18.00 22.26
N GLU A 2 -50.72 -17.76 22.96
CA GLU A 2 -49.67 -16.81 22.60
C GLU A 2 -48.74 -17.48 21.59
N GLU A 3 -48.45 -16.81 20.47
CA GLU A 3 -47.28 -17.15 19.65
C GLU A 3 -46.39 -15.92 19.55
N SER A 4 -45.25 -16.04 20.22
CA SER A 4 -44.16 -15.09 20.29
C SER A 4 -43.24 -15.33 19.10
N THR A 5 -43.07 -14.34 18.23
CA THR A 5 -42.12 -14.40 17.12
C THR A 5 -40.90 -13.56 17.46
N TYR A 6 -39.81 -14.21 17.85
CA TYR A 6 -38.48 -13.61 18.03
C TYR A 6 -37.89 -13.22 16.67
N PRO A 7 -37.21 -12.06 16.54
CA PRO A 7 -36.33 -11.80 15.40
C PRO A 7 -34.95 -12.45 15.60
N SER A 8 -34.52 -13.17 14.57
CA SER A 8 -33.20 -13.79 14.42
C SER A 8 -32.03 -12.80 14.59
N PRO A 9 -30.85 -13.27 15.05
CA PRO A 9 -29.71 -12.41 15.32
C PRO A 9 -29.05 -11.89 14.03
N ILE A 10 -28.74 -10.60 14.05
CA ILE A 10 -27.94 -9.90 13.04
C ILE A 10 -26.53 -10.53 13.00
N PRO A 11 -25.97 -10.86 11.82
CA PRO A 11 -24.62 -11.39 11.73
C PRO A 11 -23.62 -10.30 12.13
N LYS A 12 -22.76 -10.62 13.11
CA LYS A 12 -21.64 -9.78 13.53
C LYS A 12 -20.73 -9.52 12.33
N ARG A 13 -20.47 -8.25 12.02
CA ARG A 13 -19.42 -7.84 11.06
C ARG A 13 -18.09 -8.46 11.50
N SER A 14 -17.54 -9.31 10.63
CA SER A 14 -16.16 -9.79 10.76
C SER A 14 -15.23 -8.63 10.41
N THR A 15 -14.65 -8.00 11.44
CA THR A 15 -13.55 -7.06 11.29
C THR A 15 -12.29 -7.89 11.08
N PHE A 16 -11.92 -8.13 9.82
CA PHE A 16 -10.63 -8.76 9.51
C PHE A 16 -9.52 -7.73 9.78
N GLN A 17 -8.90 -7.83 10.95
CA GLN A 17 -7.73 -7.04 11.33
C GLN A 17 -6.47 -7.64 10.69
N PHE A 18 -5.70 -6.82 10.00
CA PHE A 18 -4.41 -7.24 9.42
C PHE A 18 -3.36 -7.39 10.54
N PRO A 19 -2.55 -8.48 10.53
CA PRO A 19 -1.65 -8.82 11.62
C PRO A 19 -0.42 -7.89 11.81
N TRP A 20 -0.24 -6.83 11.02
CA TRP A 20 0.92 -5.93 11.10
C TRP A 20 0.56 -4.47 11.46
N SER A 21 -0.65 -4.20 11.94
CA SER A 21 -1.04 -2.85 12.39
C SER A 21 -0.43 -2.41 13.73
N ALA A 22 0.49 -3.17 14.33
CA ALA A 22 1.01 -2.94 15.68
C ALA A 22 2.45 -2.39 15.76
N GLU A 23 3.19 -2.28 14.65
CA GLU A 23 4.60 -1.81 14.69
C GLU A 23 4.72 -0.29 14.49
N GLN A 24 4.17 0.49 15.41
CA GLN A 24 4.54 1.90 15.61
C GLN A 24 4.45 2.26 17.10
N ALA A 25 5.36 1.72 17.92
CA ALA A 25 5.68 2.27 19.23
C ALA A 25 7.00 1.69 19.75
N ASN A 26 8.12 2.30 19.37
CA ASN A 26 9.25 2.60 20.27
C ASN A 26 10.50 2.99 19.48
N SER A 27 10.84 4.27 19.55
CA SER A 27 12.23 4.72 19.45
C SER A 27 12.34 5.96 20.31
N GLN A 28 12.52 5.75 21.61
CA GLN A 28 13.08 6.77 22.50
C GLN A 28 14.60 6.79 22.26
N VAL A 29 15.09 7.94 21.83
CA VAL A 29 16.51 8.27 21.75
C VAL A 29 16.97 8.70 23.15
N GLN A 30 18.03 8.08 23.68
CA GLN A 30 18.81 8.66 24.78
C GLN A 30 20.16 9.16 24.24
N PRO A 31 20.69 10.29 24.76
CA PRO A 31 22.02 10.77 24.42
C PRO A 31 23.08 10.06 25.27
N VAL A 32 24.22 9.72 24.67
CA VAL A 32 25.40 9.22 25.38
C VAL A 32 26.47 10.30 25.40
N GLU A 33 26.90 10.65 26.61
CA GLU A 33 27.99 11.56 26.91
C GLU A 33 29.37 10.90 26.69
N ASN A 34 30.34 11.76 26.39
CA ASN A 34 31.76 11.46 26.18
C ASN A 34 32.44 10.79 27.39
N SER A 35 33.43 9.93 27.12
CA SER A 35 34.60 9.70 28.00
C SER A 35 35.78 9.13 27.21
N GLU A 36 36.97 9.52 27.65
CA GLU A 36 38.26 9.53 26.96
C GLU A 36 39.05 8.20 27.00
N ASN A 37 40.05 8.14 26.10
CA ASN A 37 41.34 7.46 26.18
C ASN A 37 41.39 5.94 26.43
N GLN A 38 41.91 5.20 25.43
CA GLN A 38 42.89 4.14 25.69
C GLN A 38 43.73 3.79 24.46
N ASP A 39 44.95 3.34 24.76
CA ASP A 39 46.14 3.30 23.94
C ASP A 39 46.14 2.34 22.74
N TYR A 40 46.95 2.73 21.77
CA TYR A 40 47.28 2.06 20.51
C TYR A 40 48.24 0.88 20.73
N GLN A 41 47.92 -0.31 20.22
CA GLN A 41 48.90 -1.30 19.75
C GLN A 41 48.40 -1.92 18.43
N PRO A 42 49.21 -1.92 17.35
CA PRO A 42 48.82 -2.53 16.09
C PRO A 42 49.31 -3.99 16.02
N ASP A 43 48.36 -4.93 15.98
CA ASP A 43 48.62 -6.32 15.63
C ASP A 43 48.45 -6.59 14.12
N PRO A 44 49.09 -7.64 13.59
CA PRO A 44 49.41 -7.75 12.17
C PRO A 44 48.20 -8.06 11.27
N ILE A 45 48.25 -7.46 10.08
CA ILE A 45 47.30 -7.55 8.98
C ILE A 45 47.10 -9.01 8.56
N VAL A 46 45.95 -9.57 8.93
CA VAL A 46 45.35 -10.76 8.29
C VAL A 46 44.36 -10.26 7.24
N PRO A 47 44.41 -10.73 5.98
CA PRO A 47 43.43 -10.32 4.96
C PRO A 47 42.02 -10.75 5.40
N PRO A 48 41.00 -9.89 5.28
CA PRO A 48 39.65 -10.29 5.63
C PRO A 48 39.17 -11.37 4.65
N GLU A 49 38.88 -12.55 5.21
CA GLU A 49 38.12 -13.57 4.52
C GLU A 49 36.76 -13.00 4.12
N ASP A 50 36.42 -13.29 2.87
CA ASP A 50 35.22 -12.90 2.15
C ASP A 50 33.96 -13.45 2.85
N GLN A 51 33.46 -12.75 3.86
CA GLN A 51 32.14 -12.98 4.44
C GLN A 51 31.08 -12.20 3.65
N SER A 52 30.94 -12.54 2.36
CA SER A 52 29.83 -12.10 1.51
C SER A 52 28.70 -13.14 1.48
N GLY A 53 28.54 -13.90 2.57
CA GLY A 53 27.53 -14.94 2.71
C GLY A 53 26.44 -14.52 3.68
N ASP A 54 25.35 -13.95 3.19
CA ASP A 54 23.98 -14.33 3.63
C ASP A 54 22.85 -13.56 2.92
N ASP A 55 23.12 -12.41 2.31
CA ASP A 55 22.04 -11.64 1.64
C ASP A 55 21.66 -12.19 0.25
N ASN A 56 22.48 -13.08 -0.33
CA ASN A 56 22.24 -13.63 -1.66
C ASN A 56 21.43 -14.94 -1.63
N GLU A 57 21.39 -15.65 -0.51
CA GLU A 57 20.69 -16.94 -0.41
C GLU A 57 19.17 -16.78 -0.27
N ASN A 58 18.72 -15.65 0.29
CA ASN A 58 17.30 -15.29 0.33
C ASN A 58 16.73 -14.92 -1.06
N ARG A 59 17.58 -14.63 -2.07
CA ARG A 59 17.13 -14.26 -3.43
C ARG A 59 16.85 -15.47 -4.33
N ALA A 60 17.18 -16.69 -3.89
CA ALA A 60 16.97 -17.94 -4.60
C ALA A 60 15.63 -18.64 -4.27
N THR A 61 14.62 -17.93 -3.74
CA THR A 61 13.49 -18.55 -3.01
C THR A 61 12.19 -18.76 -3.78
N ALA A 62 11.97 -18.14 -4.95
CA ALA A 62 10.66 -18.17 -5.61
C ALA A 62 10.16 -19.59 -6.00
N TRP A 63 11.06 -20.52 -6.33
CA TRP A 63 10.71 -21.89 -6.74
C TRP A 63 10.44 -22.83 -5.55
N LYS A 64 10.96 -22.53 -4.35
CA LYS A 64 10.67 -23.30 -3.12
C LYS A 64 9.23 -23.11 -2.62
N SER A 65 8.50 -22.16 -3.22
CA SER A 65 7.10 -21.88 -2.88
C SER A 65 6.12 -22.91 -3.45
N PHE A 66 6.53 -23.65 -4.48
CA PHE A 66 5.68 -24.65 -5.12
C PHE A 66 6.01 -26.04 -4.59
N SER A 67 5.01 -26.71 -4.03
CA SER A 67 5.12 -28.06 -3.49
C SER A 67 3.80 -28.79 -3.68
N LYS A 68 3.85 -30.11 -3.91
CA LYS A 68 2.66 -30.95 -4.00
C LYS A 68 1.92 -31.01 -2.66
N ASP A 69 2.65 -31.09 -1.55
CA ASP A 69 2.08 -31.31 -0.22
C ASP A 69 1.55 -30.04 0.48
N GLY A 70 1.71 -28.87 -0.12
CA GLY A 70 1.23 -27.60 0.44
C GLY A 70 -0.25 -27.35 0.17
N ASN A 71 -1.04 -27.06 1.20
CA ASN A 71 -2.41 -26.58 1.00
C ASN A 71 -2.43 -25.20 0.29
N ALA A 72 -3.49 -24.91 -0.47
CA ALA A 72 -3.59 -23.67 -1.24
C ALA A 72 -3.47 -22.39 -0.38
N GLY A 73 -3.95 -22.42 0.87
CA GLY A 73 -3.88 -21.27 1.76
C GLY A 73 -2.46 -20.90 2.17
N ASN A 74 -1.64 -21.91 2.51
CA ASN A 74 -0.24 -21.73 2.89
C ASN A 74 0.58 -21.21 1.71
N VAL A 75 0.32 -21.73 0.50
CA VAL A 75 0.95 -21.24 -0.74
C VAL A 75 0.56 -19.77 -0.97
N THR A 76 -0.74 -19.44 -0.89
CA THR A 76 -1.21 -18.06 -1.03
C THR A 76 -0.51 -17.11 -0.05
N MET A 77 -0.48 -17.44 1.24
CA MET A 77 0.12 -16.58 2.27
C MET A 77 1.61 -16.36 2.04
N ARG A 78 2.34 -17.41 1.63
CA ARG A 78 3.78 -17.30 1.31
C ARG A 78 4.01 -16.39 0.12
N LEU A 79 3.29 -16.61 -0.98
CA LEU A 79 3.42 -15.80 -2.18
C LEU A 79 3.08 -14.33 -1.93
N LEU A 80 2.04 -14.04 -1.15
CA LEU A 80 1.67 -12.68 -0.76
C LEU A 80 2.77 -12.01 0.08
N ARG A 81 3.33 -12.73 1.06
CA ARG A 81 4.42 -12.22 1.89
C ARG A 81 5.66 -11.90 1.04
N ASP A 82 6.04 -12.81 0.16
CA ASP A 82 7.24 -12.67 -0.66
C ASP A 82 7.05 -11.54 -1.70
N SER A 83 5.89 -11.46 -2.35
CA SER A 83 5.52 -10.36 -3.25
C SER A 83 5.53 -9.00 -2.53
N TRP A 84 4.90 -8.93 -1.35
CA TRP A 84 4.87 -7.71 -0.54
C TRP A 84 6.25 -7.26 -0.10
N SER A 85 7.15 -8.20 0.20
CA SER A 85 8.51 -7.88 0.63
C SER A 85 9.31 -7.10 -0.41
N LEU A 86 9.02 -7.32 -1.70
CA LEU A 86 9.61 -6.57 -2.81
C LEU A 86 8.80 -5.29 -3.09
N PHE A 87 7.47 -5.41 -3.09
CA PHE A 87 6.59 -4.30 -3.44
C PHE A 87 6.63 -3.15 -2.41
N LYS A 88 6.89 -3.43 -1.13
CA LYS A 88 7.02 -2.39 -0.09
C LYS A 88 8.23 -1.48 -0.30
N ASP A 89 9.26 -1.95 -1.01
CA ASP A 89 10.50 -1.20 -1.28
C ASP A 89 10.41 -0.41 -2.59
N LEU A 90 9.40 -0.69 -3.43
CA LEU A 90 9.06 0.18 -4.55
C LEU A 90 8.48 1.50 -4.01
N ARG A 91 9.26 2.55 -4.18
CA ARG A 91 8.88 3.94 -3.91
C ARG A 91 8.32 4.62 -5.18
N LEU A 92 7.68 5.77 -5.02
CA LEU A 92 7.09 6.49 -6.14
C LEU A 92 8.15 6.94 -7.15
N GLU A 93 9.34 7.30 -6.67
CA GLU A 93 10.47 7.77 -7.47
C GLU A 93 10.86 6.74 -8.54
N HIS A 94 10.78 5.45 -8.23
CA HIS A 94 11.07 4.38 -9.18
C HIS A 94 10.04 4.30 -10.31
N TRP A 95 8.77 4.61 -10.02
CA TRP A 95 7.74 4.74 -11.05
C TRP A 95 7.91 6.00 -11.88
N VAL A 96 8.36 7.10 -11.27
CA VAL A 96 8.69 8.34 -11.99
C VAL A 96 9.86 8.12 -12.95
N GLU A 97 10.94 7.48 -12.48
CA GLU A 97 12.08 7.06 -13.31
C GLU A 97 11.60 6.25 -14.51
N HIS A 98 10.81 5.21 -14.24
CA HIS A 98 10.28 4.32 -15.28
C HIS A 98 9.42 5.06 -16.32
N VAL A 99 8.52 5.96 -15.87
CA VAL A 99 7.68 6.77 -16.77
C VAL A 99 8.51 7.72 -17.63
N LEU A 100 9.61 8.25 -17.09
CA LEU A 100 10.55 9.11 -17.81
C LEU A 100 11.51 8.32 -18.72
N GLY A 101 11.39 7.00 -18.80
CA GLY A 101 12.28 6.14 -19.58
C GLY A 101 13.67 5.97 -18.97
N MET A 102 13.83 6.34 -17.69
CA MET A 102 15.08 6.13 -16.95
C MET A 102 15.13 4.72 -16.37
N PRO A 103 16.30 4.06 -16.38
CA PRO A 103 16.45 2.74 -15.80
C PRO A 103 16.23 2.80 -14.28
N SER A 104 15.41 1.88 -13.76
CA SER A 104 15.15 1.76 -12.32
C SER A 104 15.39 0.33 -11.86
N ALA A 105 16.46 0.11 -11.09
CA ALA A 105 16.84 -1.22 -10.63
C ALA A 105 15.74 -1.89 -9.78
N ALA A 106 14.97 -1.09 -9.02
CA ALA A 106 13.87 -1.60 -8.22
C ALA A 106 12.72 -2.14 -9.08
N ILE A 107 12.35 -1.42 -10.15
CA ILE A 107 11.34 -1.88 -11.11
C ILE A 107 11.83 -3.12 -11.85
N SER A 108 13.06 -3.11 -12.35
CA SER A 108 13.62 -4.28 -13.04
C SER A 108 13.71 -5.51 -12.13
N LEU A 109 14.03 -5.34 -10.85
CA LEU A 109 14.02 -6.43 -9.87
C LEU A 109 12.61 -6.97 -9.64
N PHE A 110 11.63 -6.07 -9.49
CA PHE A 110 10.22 -6.43 -9.33
C PHE A 110 9.68 -7.20 -10.54
N GLU A 111 9.92 -6.70 -11.75
CA GLU A 111 9.56 -7.39 -13.00
C GLU A 111 10.26 -8.76 -13.13
N SER A 112 11.56 -8.82 -12.82
CA SER A 112 12.32 -10.07 -12.85
C SER A 112 11.77 -11.11 -11.87
N TYR A 113 11.36 -10.68 -10.67
CA TYR A 113 10.72 -11.55 -9.69
C TYR A 113 9.44 -12.17 -10.25
N HIS A 114 8.52 -11.36 -10.76
CA HIS A 114 7.25 -11.85 -11.30
C HIS A 114 7.46 -12.75 -12.53
N HIS A 115 8.42 -12.42 -13.39
CA HIS A 115 8.78 -13.27 -14.52
C HIS A 115 9.28 -14.64 -14.07
N ARG A 116 10.24 -14.69 -13.14
CA ARG A 116 10.79 -15.94 -12.61
C ARG A 116 9.74 -16.76 -11.87
N LEU A 117 8.88 -16.10 -11.09
CA LEU A 117 7.80 -16.75 -10.36
C LEU A 117 6.80 -17.41 -11.31
N GLY A 118 6.34 -16.68 -12.32
CA GLY A 118 5.41 -17.20 -13.33
C GLY A 118 6.01 -18.35 -14.13
N PHE A 119 7.26 -18.23 -14.58
CA PHE A 119 7.94 -19.31 -15.29
C PHE A 119 8.10 -20.56 -14.41
N SER A 120 8.50 -20.38 -13.15
CA SER A 120 8.66 -21.49 -12.20
C SER A 120 7.33 -22.21 -11.95
N LEU A 121 6.23 -21.47 -11.82
CA LEU A 121 4.89 -22.06 -11.69
C LEU A 121 4.50 -22.85 -12.94
N PHE A 122 4.74 -22.30 -14.13
CA PHE A 122 4.48 -23.00 -15.38
C PHE A 122 5.26 -24.32 -15.45
N CYS A 123 6.57 -24.32 -15.18
CA CYS A 123 7.39 -25.54 -15.15
C CYS A 123 6.88 -26.55 -14.12
N PHE A 124 6.45 -26.08 -12.95
CA PHE A 124 5.85 -26.93 -11.93
C PHE A 124 4.57 -27.61 -12.44
N LEU A 125 3.66 -26.87 -13.09
CA LEU A 125 2.44 -27.42 -13.66
C LEU A 125 2.71 -28.42 -14.78
N CYS A 126 3.76 -28.23 -15.59
CA CYS A 126 4.20 -29.23 -16.56
C CYS A 126 4.63 -30.55 -15.90
N GLN A 127 5.19 -30.51 -14.68
CA GLN A 127 5.62 -31.70 -13.92
C GLN A 127 4.51 -32.30 -13.05
N ALA A 128 3.53 -31.49 -12.67
CA ALA A 128 2.42 -31.85 -11.79
C ALA A 128 1.07 -31.26 -12.29
N PRO A 129 0.54 -31.71 -13.43
CA PRO A 129 -0.72 -31.21 -14.00
C PRO A 129 -1.91 -31.30 -13.04
N GLU A 130 -1.89 -32.28 -12.13
CA GLU A 130 -2.92 -32.50 -11.12
C GLU A 130 -3.10 -31.32 -10.15
N GLU A 131 -2.10 -30.45 -10.04
CA GLU A 131 -2.10 -29.29 -9.14
C GLU A 131 -2.79 -28.06 -9.77
N LEU A 132 -3.26 -28.13 -11.02
CA LEU A 132 -3.86 -27.00 -11.73
C LEU A 132 -4.99 -26.31 -10.95
N GLU A 133 -5.94 -27.09 -10.43
CA GLU A 133 -7.10 -26.57 -9.68
C GLU A 133 -6.69 -25.84 -8.40
N LYS A 134 -5.61 -26.27 -7.76
CA LYS A 134 -5.06 -25.58 -6.58
C LYS A 134 -4.59 -24.18 -6.96
N TYR A 135 -3.89 -24.00 -8.08
CA TYR A 135 -3.40 -22.68 -8.48
C TYR A 135 -4.49 -21.77 -9.04
N HIS A 136 -5.57 -22.31 -9.60
CA HIS A 136 -6.82 -21.56 -9.80
C HIS A 136 -7.37 -21.02 -8.47
N GLY A 137 -7.39 -21.87 -7.43
CA GLY A 137 -7.76 -21.48 -6.08
C GLY A 137 -6.83 -20.42 -5.48
N VAL A 138 -5.52 -20.52 -5.69
CA VAL A 138 -4.54 -19.52 -5.25
C VAL A 138 -4.78 -18.19 -5.96
N ALA A 139 -4.96 -18.18 -7.29
CA ALA A 139 -5.22 -16.97 -8.07
C ALA A 139 -6.46 -16.22 -7.54
N LYS A 140 -7.58 -16.93 -7.33
CA LYS A 140 -8.81 -16.36 -6.77
C LYS A 140 -8.61 -15.72 -5.39
N LYS A 141 -7.78 -16.32 -4.53
CA LYS A 141 -7.48 -15.76 -3.20
C LYS A 141 -6.56 -14.56 -3.23
N VAL A 142 -5.66 -14.48 -4.21
CA VAL A 142 -4.69 -13.38 -4.37
C VAL A 142 -5.33 -12.15 -5.03
N GLN A 143 -6.28 -12.35 -5.94
CA GLN A 143 -6.96 -11.28 -6.71
C GLN A 143 -7.36 -10.04 -5.88
N PRO A 144 -8.01 -10.15 -4.70
CA PRO A 144 -8.42 -8.97 -3.93
C PRO A 144 -7.27 -8.27 -3.18
N THR A 145 -6.06 -8.82 -3.20
CA THR A 145 -4.93 -8.35 -2.37
C THR A 145 -3.74 -7.88 -3.20
N ASP A 146 -3.38 -8.60 -4.25
CA ASP A 146 -2.18 -8.29 -5.06
C ASP A 146 -2.46 -8.56 -6.54
N ARG A 147 -2.61 -7.47 -7.31
CA ARG A 147 -2.91 -7.54 -8.73
C ARG A 147 -1.74 -8.09 -9.54
N PHE A 148 -0.50 -7.68 -9.25
CA PHE A 148 0.67 -8.13 -10.00
C PHE A 148 0.90 -9.64 -9.81
N LEU A 149 0.73 -10.12 -8.58
CA LEU A 149 0.81 -11.55 -8.29
C LEU A 149 -0.35 -12.33 -8.93
N TYR A 150 -1.57 -11.80 -8.89
CA TYR A 150 -2.72 -12.38 -9.58
C TYR A 150 -2.48 -12.53 -11.08
N ASP A 151 -1.99 -11.48 -11.75
CA ASP A 151 -1.69 -11.49 -13.18
C ASP A 151 -0.58 -12.50 -13.49
N THR A 152 0.43 -12.58 -12.64
CA THR A 152 1.55 -13.55 -12.76
C THR A 152 1.07 -15.00 -12.71
N ILE A 153 0.26 -15.35 -11.70
CA ILE A 153 -0.25 -16.71 -11.52
C ILE A 153 -1.19 -17.06 -12.67
N THR A 154 -2.11 -16.15 -13.01
CA THR A 154 -3.09 -16.35 -14.07
C THR A 154 -2.43 -16.52 -15.42
N HIS A 155 -1.38 -15.77 -15.72
CA HIS A 155 -0.61 -15.91 -16.97
C HIS A 155 0.03 -17.30 -17.07
N ALA A 156 0.72 -17.75 -16.01
CA ALA A 156 1.36 -19.07 -15.99
C ALA A 156 0.34 -20.22 -16.14
N VAL A 157 -0.79 -20.14 -15.41
CA VAL A 157 -1.89 -21.12 -15.50
C VAL A 157 -2.47 -21.15 -16.91
N LYS A 158 -2.78 -19.99 -17.50
CA LYS A 158 -3.32 -19.92 -18.87
C LYS A 158 -2.34 -20.44 -19.92
N SER A 159 -1.05 -20.15 -19.80
CA SER A 159 -0.03 -20.69 -20.71
C SER A 159 -0.02 -22.21 -20.66
N PHE A 160 -0.13 -22.79 -19.46
CA PHE A 160 -0.21 -24.24 -19.28
C PHE A 160 -1.51 -24.82 -19.89
N GLU A 161 -2.68 -24.28 -19.55
CA GLU A 161 -3.98 -24.74 -20.05
C GLU A 161 -4.08 -24.71 -21.58
N ASN A 162 -3.48 -23.68 -22.19
CA ASN A 162 -3.49 -23.50 -23.65
C ASN A 162 -2.37 -24.28 -24.37
N ASN A 163 -1.57 -25.09 -23.66
CA ASN A 163 -0.39 -25.78 -24.18
C ASN A 163 0.59 -24.84 -24.91
N GLN A 164 0.76 -23.63 -24.40
CA GLN A 164 1.66 -22.62 -24.95
C GLN A 164 3.02 -22.64 -24.26
N ILE A 165 4.08 -22.34 -25.03
CA ILE A 165 5.38 -22.05 -24.44
C ILE A 165 5.23 -20.80 -23.57
N TYR A 166 5.71 -20.86 -22.33
CA TYR A 166 5.68 -19.71 -21.44
C TYR A 166 6.45 -18.54 -22.04
N SER A 167 5.76 -17.43 -22.24
CA SER A 167 6.36 -16.15 -22.62
C SER A 167 6.45 -15.24 -21.40
N PRO A 168 7.48 -14.36 -21.32
CA PRO A 168 7.57 -13.38 -20.25
C PRO A 168 6.30 -12.53 -20.15
N LEU A 169 5.71 -12.45 -18.95
CA LEU A 169 4.60 -11.55 -18.67
C LEU A 169 5.10 -10.10 -18.69
N SER A 170 4.48 -9.26 -19.52
CA SER A 170 4.59 -7.81 -19.37
C SER A 170 3.65 -7.37 -18.26
N LEU A 171 4.19 -6.92 -17.13
CA LEU A 171 3.38 -6.42 -16.02
C LEU A 171 2.64 -5.15 -16.43
N ASP A 172 1.32 -5.15 -16.28
CA ASP A 172 0.51 -3.98 -16.53
C ASP A 172 0.55 -3.03 -15.31
N ALA A 173 1.47 -2.06 -15.36
CA ALA A 173 1.57 -1.01 -14.36
C ALA A 173 0.77 0.25 -14.72
N SER A 174 -0.12 0.21 -15.73
CA SER A 174 -0.82 1.38 -16.27
C SER A 174 -1.63 2.16 -15.24
N LEU A 175 -2.16 1.49 -14.21
CA LEU A 175 -2.88 2.13 -13.10
C LEU A 175 -2.01 3.11 -12.30
N ILE A 176 -0.68 2.93 -12.31
CA ILE A 176 0.28 3.81 -11.65
C ILE A 176 0.95 4.72 -12.68
N THR A 177 1.41 4.15 -13.79
CA THR A 177 2.24 4.86 -14.77
C THR A 177 1.45 5.83 -15.62
N SER A 178 0.19 5.54 -16.00
CA SER A 178 -0.61 6.44 -16.83
C SER A 178 -0.96 7.75 -16.11
N PRO A 179 -1.46 7.75 -14.86
CA PRO A 179 -1.70 8.99 -14.11
C PRO A 179 -0.43 9.80 -13.85
N LEU A 180 0.70 9.14 -13.62
CA LEU A 180 2.00 9.81 -13.45
C LEU A 180 2.48 10.44 -14.75
N LYS A 181 2.36 9.72 -15.87
CA LYS A 181 2.71 10.22 -17.20
C LYS A 181 1.89 11.46 -17.56
N ALA A 182 0.61 11.49 -17.23
CA ALA A 182 -0.24 12.66 -17.46
C ALA A 182 0.32 13.91 -16.78
N ILE A 183 0.73 13.81 -15.51
CA ILE A 183 1.32 14.94 -14.76
C ILE A 183 2.71 15.31 -15.25
N LEU A 184 3.55 14.33 -15.55
CA LEU A 184 4.92 14.55 -15.99
C LEU A 184 5.02 15.06 -17.43
N SER A 185 3.94 14.91 -18.23
CA SER A 185 3.91 15.40 -19.61
C SER A 185 3.86 16.93 -19.72
N GLN A 186 3.33 17.60 -18.69
CA GLN A 186 3.22 19.06 -18.62
C GLN A 186 3.60 19.54 -17.21
N PRO A 187 4.89 19.48 -16.85
CA PRO A 187 5.32 19.80 -15.49
C PRO A 187 5.12 21.29 -15.20
N ASP A 188 4.43 21.58 -14.10
CA ASP A 188 4.31 22.94 -13.59
C ASP A 188 5.48 23.30 -12.65
N LYS A 189 5.55 24.57 -12.23
CA LYS A 189 6.59 25.09 -11.33
C LYS A 189 6.62 24.42 -9.93
N ASN A 190 5.62 23.61 -9.60
CA ASN A 190 5.45 22.95 -8.30
C ASN A 190 5.54 21.42 -8.41
N ILE A 191 5.93 20.88 -9.58
CA ILE A 191 5.96 19.45 -9.83
C ILE A 191 6.70 18.67 -8.75
N LEU A 192 7.84 19.18 -8.25
CA LEU A 192 8.60 18.53 -7.18
C LEU A 192 7.81 18.41 -5.87
N ARG A 193 7.09 19.47 -5.48
CA ARG A 193 6.21 19.45 -4.27
C ARG A 193 5.05 18.46 -4.46
N ARG A 194 4.45 18.46 -5.64
CA ARG A 194 3.39 17.51 -6.00
C ARG A 194 3.91 16.08 -5.90
N LEU A 195 5.11 15.79 -6.40
CA LEU A 195 5.71 14.45 -6.29
C LEU A 195 5.97 14.01 -4.85
N VAL A 196 6.36 14.93 -3.94
CA VAL A 196 6.49 14.61 -2.50
C VAL A 196 5.14 14.20 -1.90
N VAL A 197 4.09 14.99 -2.15
CA VAL A 197 2.71 14.69 -1.76
C VAL A 197 2.27 13.33 -2.30
N LEU A 198 2.49 13.09 -3.59
CA LEU A 198 2.15 11.82 -4.23
C LEU A 198 2.98 10.67 -3.67
N GLY A 199 4.21 10.91 -3.22
CA GLY A 199 5.06 9.91 -2.58
C GLY A 199 4.42 9.36 -1.31
N ASN A 200 3.87 10.23 -0.45
CA ASN A 200 3.16 9.78 0.75
C ASN A 200 1.85 9.05 0.39
N ARG A 201 1.08 9.60 -0.55
CA ARG A 201 -0.14 8.97 -1.05
C ARG A 201 0.11 7.59 -1.64
N TYR A 202 1.20 7.42 -2.38
CA TYR A 202 1.59 6.14 -2.96
C TYR A 202 1.88 5.10 -1.88
N LYS A 203 2.51 5.49 -0.75
CA LYS A 203 2.72 4.60 0.39
C LYS A 203 1.42 4.07 0.98
N ARG A 204 0.34 4.86 0.98
CA ARG A 204 -1.00 4.40 1.38
C ARG A 204 -1.66 3.58 0.28
N TYR A 205 -1.60 4.03 -0.97
CA TYR A 205 -2.17 3.34 -2.13
C TYR A 205 -1.69 1.89 -2.25
N ARG A 206 -0.39 1.64 -2.00
CA ARG A 206 0.18 0.27 -2.00
C ARG A 206 -0.26 -0.59 -0.80
N ARG A 207 -0.55 0.02 0.35
CA ARG A 207 -1.00 -0.69 1.57
C ARG A 207 -2.49 -0.96 1.56
N CYS A 208 -3.26 -0.10 0.92
CA CYS A 208 -4.70 -0.23 0.78
C CYS A 208 -5.05 -1.15 -0.40
N SER A 209 -6.26 -1.69 -0.40
CA SER A 209 -6.78 -2.52 -1.51
C SER A 209 -7.02 -1.74 -2.83
N GLY A 210 -6.53 -0.50 -2.97
CA GLY A 210 -6.80 0.35 -4.13
C GLY A 210 -6.25 -0.23 -5.42
N LEU A 211 -4.97 -0.63 -5.41
CA LEU A 211 -4.31 -1.28 -6.54
C LEU A 211 -4.96 -2.64 -6.87
N ALA A 212 -5.26 -3.44 -5.84
CA ALA A 212 -5.91 -4.74 -5.99
C ALA A 212 -7.34 -4.63 -6.55
N GLN A 213 -8.06 -3.55 -6.21
CA GLN A 213 -9.38 -3.23 -6.77
C GLN A 213 -9.31 -2.65 -8.19
N GLY A 214 -8.11 -2.50 -8.77
CA GLY A 214 -7.93 -1.94 -10.10
C GLY A 214 -8.21 -0.45 -10.19
N ARG A 215 -8.15 0.28 -9.07
CA ARG A 215 -8.32 1.73 -9.06
C ARG A 215 -7.02 2.40 -9.51
N GLU A 216 -7.13 3.39 -10.37
CA GLU A 216 -5.98 4.21 -10.77
C GLU A 216 -5.39 4.96 -9.57
N PHE A 217 -4.09 5.21 -9.64
CA PHE A 217 -3.37 6.01 -8.66
C PHE A 217 -3.87 7.47 -8.72
N GLN A 218 -4.44 7.96 -7.62
CA GLN A 218 -5.02 9.30 -7.57
C GLN A 218 -3.94 10.36 -7.45
N THR A 219 -3.76 11.13 -8.53
CA THR A 219 -2.71 12.14 -8.60
C THR A 219 -3.16 13.59 -8.38
N ASN A 220 -4.42 13.79 -7.99
CA ASN A 220 -4.98 15.11 -7.70
C ASN A 220 -4.32 15.73 -6.45
N THR A 221 -3.68 16.88 -6.60
CA THR A 221 -3.04 17.62 -5.50
C THR A 221 -3.71 18.97 -5.23
N ALA A 222 -5.01 19.11 -5.49
CA ALA A 222 -5.74 20.38 -5.33
C ALA A 222 -5.63 20.97 -3.91
N PHE A 223 -5.60 20.12 -2.88
CA PHE A 223 -5.44 20.59 -1.50
C PHE A 223 -4.12 21.32 -1.25
N LEU A 224 -3.03 20.88 -1.90
CA LEU A 224 -1.75 21.58 -1.85
C LEU A 224 -1.85 22.99 -2.43
N GLU A 225 -2.59 23.18 -3.53
CA GLU A 225 -2.78 24.51 -4.12
C GLU A 225 -3.64 25.41 -3.24
N ILE A 226 -4.70 24.87 -2.63
CA ILE A 226 -5.55 25.60 -1.67
C ILE A 226 -4.69 26.14 -0.51
N LEU A 227 -3.80 25.31 0.05
CA LEU A 227 -2.90 25.71 1.14
C LEU A 227 -1.88 26.79 0.77
N ARG A 228 -1.59 26.95 -0.51
CA ARG A 228 -0.68 27.98 -1.00
C ARG A 228 -1.38 29.29 -1.28
N GLU A 229 -2.65 29.23 -1.64
CA GLU A 229 -3.48 30.39 -1.94
C GLU A 229 -4.12 30.99 -0.69
N LYS A 230 -4.40 30.16 0.33
CA LYS A 230 -5.14 30.57 1.53
C LYS A 230 -4.39 30.20 2.80
N ALA A 231 -4.51 31.07 3.81
CA ALA A 231 -4.02 30.77 5.14
C ALA A 231 -4.84 29.64 5.78
N VAL A 232 -4.18 28.76 6.55
CA VAL A 232 -4.78 27.60 7.22
C VAL A 232 -6.06 27.95 8.00
N PRO A 233 -6.14 29.05 8.80
CA PRO A 233 -7.37 29.41 9.50
C PRO A 233 -8.55 29.69 8.56
N GLY A 234 -8.29 30.31 7.40
CA GLY A 234 -9.32 30.57 6.39
C GLY A 234 -9.85 29.28 5.75
N ILE A 235 -8.95 28.34 5.47
CA ILE A 235 -9.32 27.01 4.94
C ILE A 235 -10.15 26.23 5.97
N ALA A 236 -9.70 26.21 7.23
CA ALA A 236 -10.42 25.54 8.31
C ALA A 236 -11.83 26.13 8.49
N TRP A 237 -11.95 27.47 8.42
CA TRP A 237 -13.24 28.16 8.47
C TRP A 237 -14.16 27.78 7.30
N GLU A 238 -13.65 27.80 6.06
CA GLU A 238 -14.43 27.42 4.88
C GLU A 238 -14.91 25.97 4.95
N ILE A 239 -14.01 25.03 5.29
CA ILE A 239 -14.38 23.62 5.46
C ILE A 239 -15.45 23.46 6.55
N SER A 240 -15.29 24.16 7.68
CA SER A 240 -16.25 24.11 8.79
C SER A 240 -17.62 24.66 8.39
N ARG A 241 -17.65 25.81 7.69
CA ARG A 241 -18.88 26.41 7.19
C ARG A 241 -19.57 25.50 6.18
N ASP A 242 -18.81 24.94 5.23
CA ASP A 242 -19.33 24.08 4.17
C ASP A 242 -19.80 22.71 4.67
N THR A 243 -19.39 22.29 5.87
CA THR A 243 -19.87 21.07 6.52
C THR A 243 -20.95 21.34 7.58
N PHE A 244 -21.08 22.57 8.07
CA PHE A 244 -22.05 22.94 9.11
C PHE A 244 -23.49 22.56 8.73
N ASP A 245 -23.91 22.88 7.51
CA ASP A 245 -25.26 22.54 7.04
C ASP A 245 -25.47 21.02 6.90
N ASP A 246 -24.40 20.26 6.66
CA ASP A 246 -24.46 18.80 6.64
C ASP A 246 -24.55 18.24 8.06
N PHE A 247 -23.86 18.83 9.04
CA PHE A 247 -24.03 18.47 10.45
C PHE A 247 -25.44 18.72 10.97
N ARG A 248 -26.09 19.80 10.53
CA ARG A 248 -27.49 20.10 10.94
C ARG A 248 -28.51 19.06 10.47
N LYS A 249 -28.17 18.28 9.44
CA LYS A 249 -29.04 17.22 8.90
C LYS A 249 -28.84 15.88 9.63
N ILE A 250 -27.85 15.79 10.53
CA ILE A 250 -27.61 14.58 11.31
C ILE A 250 -28.75 14.39 12.32
N SER A 251 -29.35 13.20 12.30
CA SER A 251 -30.34 12.77 13.27
C SER A 251 -29.84 11.54 14.04
N LEU A 252 -30.40 11.28 15.23
CA LEU A 252 -30.09 10.04 15.98
C LEU A 252 -30.38 8.78 15.16
N HIS A 253 -31.41 8.82 14.31
CA HIS A 253 -31.75 7.72 13.42
C HIS A 253 -30.69 7.52 12.34
N SER A 254 -30.23 8.61 11.72
CA SER A 254 -29.13 8.60 10.75
C SER A 254 -27.83 8.02 11.31
N ILE A 255 -27.49 8.36 12.56
CA ILE A 255 -26.33 7.82 13.26
C ILE A 255 -26.50 6.32 13.51
N ARG A 256 -27.64 5.93 14.11
CA ARG A 256 -27.92 4.52 14.48
C ARG A 256 -27.89 3.61 13.26
N ASP A 257 -28.49 4.06 12.16
CA ASP A 257 -28.65 3.26 10.96
C ASP A 257 -27.45 3.43 9.99
N TYR A 258 -26.49 4.29 10.36
CA TYR A 258 -25.31 4.65 9.58
C TYR A 258 -25.67 4.91 8.11
N ASP A 259 -26.57 5.89 7.93
CA ASP A 259 -27.19 6.18 6.66
C ASP A 259 -26.20 6.75 5.63
N LEU A 260 -26.69 6.99 4.41
CA LEU A 260 -25.86 7.49 3.31
C LEU A 260 -25.25 8.87 3.63
N HIS A 261 -25.92 9.70 4.41
CA HIS A 261 -25.45 11.04 4.76
C HIS A 261 -24.26 10.96 5.72
N ILE A 262 -24.37 10.16 6.79
CA ILE A 262 -23.26 9.91 7.72
C ILE A 262 -22.06 9.30 7.00
N ARG A 263 -22.29 8.34 6.09
CA ARG A 263 -21.22 7.74 5.28
C ARG A 263 -20.49 8.76 4.42
N ARG A 264 -21.22 9.71 3.82
CA ARG A 264 -20.61 10.77 2.98
C ARG A 264 -19.78 11.73 3.82
N LEU A 265 -20.28 12.13 4.99
CA LEU A 265 -19.55 12.97 5.94
C LEU A 265 -18.26 12.28 6.41
N ALA A 266 -18.35 11.02 6.83
CA ALA A 266 -17.19 10.23 7.22
C ALA A 266 -16.15 10.11 6.09
N LEU A 267 -16.59 9.80 4.86
CA LEU A 267 -15.69 9.73 3.70
C LEU A 267 -15.03 11.06 3.39
N ARG A 268 -15.76 12.18 3.48
CA ARG A 268 -15.20 13.53 3.27
C ARG A 268 -14.17 13.87 4.33
N TRP A 269 -14.42 13.48 5.58
CA TRP A 269 -13.48 13.65 6.69
C TRP A 269 -12.21 12.82 6.50
N ASP A 270 -12.35 11.54 6.16
CA ASP A 270 -11.22 10.65 5.88
C ASP A 270 -10.36 11.20 4.73
N ASN A 271 -10.99 11.67 3.65
CA ASN A 271 -10.28 12.27 2.52
C ASN A 271 -9.48 13.51 2.95
N LEU A 272 -10.09 14.40 3.74
CA LEU A 272 -9.42 15.59 4.27
C LEU A 272 -8.23 15.22 5.17
N TYR A 273 -8.43 14.26 6.07
CA TYR A 273 -7.34 13.75 6.92
C TYR A 273 -6.16 13.25 6.07
N TYR A 274 -6.43 12.46 5.04
CA TYR A 274 -5.39 11.95 4.15
C TYR A 274 -4.73 13.05 3.31
N ASP A 275 -5.48 14.05 2.86
CA ASP A 275 -4.93 15.20 2.14
C ASP A 275 -4.02 16.06 3.05
N VAL A 276 -4.38 16.21 4.33
CA VAL A 276 -3.53 16.90 5.33
C VAL A 276 -2.26 16.10 5.61
N ASP A 277 -2.36 14.79 5.84
CA ASP A 277 -1.21 13.89 6.03
C ASP A 277 -0.27 13.89 4.81
N ASP A 278 -0.84 13.90 3.61
CA ASP A 278 -0.10 14.01 2.36
C ASP A 278 0.70 15.31 2.24
N VAL A 279 0.09 16.45 2.57
CA VAL A 279 0.75 17.75 2.44
C VAL A 279 1.70 18.02 3.59
N ALA A 280 1.44 17.52 4.80
CA ALA A 280 2.36 17.63 5.94
C ALA A 280 3.75 17.06 5.59
N ALA A 281 3.80 15.99 4.79
CA ALA A 281 5.04 15.38 4.31
C ALA A 281 5.95 16.32 3.47
N THR A 282 5.43 17.47 3.01
CA THR A 282 6.26 18.50 2.34
C THR A 282 7.15 19.29 3.30
N GLY A 283 6.87 19.25 4.61
CA GLY A 283 7.58 20.03 5.63
C GLY A 283 7.28 21.54 5.61
N GLU A 284 6.50 22.05 4.65
CA GLU A 284 6.23 23.49 4.50
C GLU A 284 5.19 24.02 5.50
N PHE A 285 4.46 23.13 6.18
CA PHE A 285 3.29 23.48 6.98
C PHE A 285 3.27 22.83 8.37
N ASP A 286 4.36 22.16 8.74
CA ASP A 286 4.41 21.22 9.85
C ASP A 286 4.54 21.97 11.20
N GLY A 287 3.43 22.01 11.94
CA GLY A 287 3.27 22.74 13.19
C GLY A 287 1.87 23.34 13.34
N THR A 288 1.38 24.02 12.31
CA THR A 288 0.06 24.68 12.34
C THR A 288 -1.05 23.78 11.79
N LEU A 289 -0.77 22.97 10.76
CA LEU A 289 -1.78 22.11 10.13
C LEU A 289 -2.25 20.99 11.06
N MET A 290 -1.33 20.15 11.54
CA MET A 290 -1.69 19.02 12.40
C MET A 290 -2.34 19.51 13.70
N GLY A 291 -1.81 20.54 14.36
CA GLY A 291 -2.42 21.11 15.56
C GLY A 291 -3.83 21.65 15.33
N SER A 292 -4.07 22.35 14.21
CA SER A 292 -5.40 22.88 13.89
C SER A 292 -6.39 21.78 13.58
N PHE A 293 -6.04 20.79 12.75
CA PHE A 293 -6.96 19.72 12.34
C PHE A 293 -7.19 18.65 13.42
N THR A 294 -6.23 18.40 14.32
CA THR A 294 -6.39 17.44 15.44
C THR A 294 -7.46 17.90 16.44
N ILE A 295 -7.57 19.21 16.69
CA ILE A 295 -8.62 19.78 17.55
C ILE A 295 -10.02 19.52 16.96
N TYR A 296 -10.15 19.56 15.64
CA TYR A 296 -11.41 19.25 14.97
C TYR A 296 -11.68 17.73 14.86
N GLU A 297 -10.64 16.89 14.75
CA GLU A 297 -10.79 15.43 14.75
C GLU A 297 -11.34 14.90 16.08
N ILE A 298 -10.85 15.43 17.20
CA ILE A 298 -11.37 15.12 18.53
C ILE A 298 -12.86 15.50 18.61
N SER A 299 -13.23 16.67 18.10
CA SER A 299 -14.62 17.16 18.11
C SER A 299 -15.57 16.27 17.29
N PHE A 300 -15.13 15.76 16.14
CA PHE A 300 -15.95 14.89 15.28
C PHE A 300 -16.10 13.46 15.86
N ARG A 301 -15.02 12.87 16.38
CA ARG A 301 -15.08 11.53 17.00
C ARG A 301 -15.93 11.51 18.26
N PHE A 302 -15.92 12.59 19.06
CA PHE A 302 -16.81 12.72 20.23
C PHE A 302 -18.29 12.88 19.88
N LEU A 303 -18.64 13.27 18.65
CA LEU A 303 -20.04 13.39 18.20
C LEU A 303 -20.61 12.06 17.64
N LEU A 304 -19.75 11.08 17.36
CA LEU A 304 -20.12 9.79 16.77
C LEU A 304 -20.03 8.60 17.74
N PHE A 305 -19.57 8.82 18.98
CA PHE A 305 -19.53 7.84 20.08
C PHE A 305 -20.36 8.35 21.27
#